data_AF-A0A522SSH8-F1
#
_entry.id   AF-A0A522SSH8-F1
#
_cell.length_a   1.000
_cell.length_b   1.000
_cell.length_c   1.000
_cell.angle_alpha   90.00
_cell.angle_beta   90.00
_cell.angle_gamma   90.00
#
_symmetry.space_group_name_H-M   'P 1'
#
loop_
_entity.id
_entity.type
_entity.pdbx_description
1 polymer ?
#
loop_
_entity_poly.entity_id
_entity_poly.type
_entity_poly.pdbx_seq_one_letter_code
_entity_poly.pdbx_strand_id
1 'polypeptide(L)'
;MSFDSGIREAKDIGPSREGLGARLLRRVVSRIEVGHITVVLPSHERIEHYGIRPGIAATLVLHRWRALTRLASQGDLGFAEAYIDGDWSSPDLAALLELAARNITLLDNKISGLWPVRMLNRARHLLRTNSKAGSRKNISFHYDLGNDFYQCWLDSSLTYSSALYENSGQTLEDAQEAKLARIVELLDLRGGENVLEIG
;
A
#
# COMPACT_ATOMS: atom_id res chain seq x y z
N MET A 1 13.02 -34.60 51.95
CA MET A 1 13.54 -34.58 50.56
C MET A 1 12.67 -33.60 49.78
N SER A 2 13.15 -32.37 49.64
CA SER A 2 12.43 -31.25 49.01
C SER A 2 12.64 -31.32 47.50
N PHE A 3 11.56 -31.25 46.73
CA PHE A 3 11.60 -31.13 45.28
C PHE A 3 11.86 -29.67 44.90
N ASP A 4 12.99 -29.44 44.24
CA ASP A 4 13.46 -28.13 43.77
C ASP A 4 12.78 -27.79 42.43
N SER A 5 11.94 -26.76 42.44
CA SER A 5 11.24 -26.24 41.27
C SER A 5 12.14 -25.27 40.52
N GLY A 6 12.86 -25.77 39.52
CA GLY A 6 13.69 -24.97 38.62
C GLY A 6 12.87 -24.07 37.70
N ILE A 7 12.38 -22.94 38.21
CA ILE A 7 11.95 -21.80 37.41
C ILE A 7 13.21 -21.22 36.77
N ARG A 8 13.41 -21.48 35.47
CA ARG A 8 14.40 -20.76 34.67
C ARG A 8 13.92 -19.31 34.53
N GLU A 9 14.48 -18.43 35.33
CA GLU A 9 14.35 -16.99 35.17
C GLU A 9 14.71 -16.60 33.74
N ALA A 10 13.77 -15.91 33.07
CA ALA A 10 14.02 -15.27 31.79
C ALA A 10 15.12 -14.23 31.99
N LYS A 11 16.27 -14.51 31.36
CA LYS A 11 17.43 -13.63 31.41
C LYS A 11 17.05 -12.28 30.83
N ASP A 12 17.08 -11.27 31.69
CA ASP A 12 16.85 -9.86 31.41
C ASP A 12 17.75 -9.42 30.24
N ILE A 13 17.16 -9.25 29.06
CA ILE A 13 17.88 -8.77 27.87
C ILE A 13 17.92 -7.25 28.01
N GLY A 14 19.04 -6.75 28.56
CA GLY A 14 19.28 -5.32 28.70
C GLY A 14 19.07 -4.54 27.39
N PRO A 15 18.82 -3.22 27.45
CA PRO A 15 18.40 -2.44 26.32
C PRO A 15 19.43 -2.54 25.19
N SER A 16 19.04 -3.18 24.09
CA SER A 16 19.79 -3.17 22.85
C SER A 16 20.09 -1.71 22.49
N ARG A 17 21.36 -1.37 22.25
CA ARG A 17 21.75 -0.05 21.73
C ARG A 17 21.03 0.17 20.41
N GLU A 18 19.87 0.82 20.45
CA GLU A 18 19.05 1.08 19.28
C GLU A 18 19.88 1.82 18.23
N GLY A 19 20.00 1.23 17.04
CA GLY A 19 20.62 1.89 15.90
C GLY A 19 19.88 3.18 15.55
N LEU A 20 20.60 4.19 15.05
CA LEU A 20 20.04 5.49 14.66
C LEU A 20 18.81 5.34 13.73
N GLY A 21 18.82 4.35 12.84
CA GLY A 21 17.72 4.02 11.94
C GLY A 21 16.45 3.56 12.65
N ALA A 22 16.55 2.75 13.71
CA ALA A 22 15.41 2.28 14.49
C ALA A 22 14.72 3.44 15.22
N ARG A 23 15.50 4.35 15.80
CA ARG A 23 14.98 5.57 16.44
C ARG A 23 14.23 6.48 15.47
N LEU A 24 14.80 6.68 14.28
CA LEU A 24 14.15 7.49 13.25
C LEU A 24 12.85 6.82 12.79
N LEU A 25 12.88 5.50 12.57
CA LEU A 25 11.69 4.74 12.16
C LEU A 25 10.58 4.82 13.21
N ARG A 26 10.92 4.66 14.50
CA ARG A 26 9.96 4.81 15.61
C ARG A 26 9.28 6.18 15.59
N ARG A 27 10.03 7.25 15.31
CA ARG A 27 9.47 8.61 15.19
C ARG A 27 8.57 8.80 13.97
N VAL A 28 8.84 8.10 12.87
CA VAL A 28 7.97 8.14 11.68
C VAL A 28 6.69 7.35 11.95
N VAL A 29 6.84 6.13 12.47
CA VAL A 29 5.75 5.23 12.85
C VAL A 29 4.82 5.89 13.87
N SER A 30 5.34 6.65 14.83
CA SER A 30 4.54 7.35 15.84
C SER A 30 3.62 8.45 15.27
N ARG A 31 3.73 8.77 13.97
CA ARG A 31 2.84 9.71 13.29
C ARG A 31 1.57 9.05 12.75
N ILE A 32 1.47 7.72 12.81
CA ILE A 32 0.24 7.01 12.46
C ILE A 32 -0.83 7.34 13.48
N GLU A 33 -1.98 7.78 12.99
CA GLU A 33 -3.12 8.21 13.81
C GLU A 33 -4.28 7.24 13.77
N VAL A 34 -4.44 6.49 12.68
CA VAL A 34 -5.54 5.55 12.47
C VAL A 34 -4.98 4.15 12.38
N GLY A 35 -5.50 3.23 13.20
CA GLY A 35 -5.13 1.81 13.18
C GLY A 35 -3.87 1.50 13.98
N HIS A 36 -3.30 0.32 13.70
CA HIS A 36 -2.14 -0.21 14.42
C HIS A 36 -1.08 -0.67 13.42
N ILE A 37 0.18 -0.33 13.67
CA ILE A 37 1.29 -0.84 12.89
C ILE A 37 2.28 -1.59 13.77
N THR A 38 2.73 -2.74 13.25
CA THR A 38 3.88 -3.46 13.75
C THR A 38 4.97 -3.42 12.69
N VAL A 39 6.17 -2.97 13.05
CA VAL A 39 7.35 -3.05 12.19
C VAL A 39 8.35 -4.01 12.80
N VAL A 40 8.62 -5.10 12.09
CA VAL A 40 9.68 -6.06 12.45
C VAL A 40 10.97 -5.62 11.77
N LEU A 41 12.00 -5.33 12.55
CA LEU A 41 13.30 -4.87 12.06
C LEU A 41 14.19 -6.06 11.62
N PRO A 42 15.28 -5.81 10.85
CA PRO A 42 16.25 -6.85 10.52
C PRO A 42 16.92 -7.50 11.74
N SER A 43 16.92 -6.78 12.88
CA SER A 43 17.38 -7.28 14.17
C SER A 43 16.40 -8.22 14.87
N HIS A 44 15.22 -8.46 14.29
CA HIS A 44 14.03 -9.10 14.90
C HIS A 44 13.36 -8.29 16.01
N GLU A 45 13.85 -7.09 16.31
CA GLU A 45 13.15 -6.16 17.19
C GLU A 45 11.81 -5.73 16.57
N ARG A 46 10.78 -5.60 17.42
CA ARG A 46 9.46 -5.13 17.01
C ARG A 46 9.21 -3.71 17.48
N ILE A 47 8.79 -2.86 16.57
CA ILE A 47 8.26 -1.52 16.86
C ILE A 47 6.75 -1.59 16.66
N GLU A 48 6.01 -1.39 17.74
CA GLU A 48 4.55 -1.33 17.71
C GLU A 48 4.07 0.08 18.01
N HIS A 49 3.04 0.52 17.29
CA HIS A 49 2.42 1.81 17.52
C HIS A 49 0.93 1.77 17.21
N TYR A 50 0.14 2.25 18.18
CA TYR A 50 -1.30 2.38 18.09
C TYR A 50 -1.66 3.84 17.81
N GLY A 51 -2.39 4.05 16.72
CA GLY A 51 -3.01 5.32 16.43
C GLY A 51 -4.07 5.68 17.47
N ILE A 52 -4.36 6.97 17.58
CA ILE A 52 -5.39 7.51 18.50
C ILE A 52 -6.80 7.09 18.05
N ARG A 53 -6.98 6.83 16.75
CA ARG A 53 -8.24 6.37 16.15
C ARG A 53 -8.18 4.87 15.85
N PRO A 54 -9.28 4.14 16.09
CA PRO A 54 -9.37 2.73 15.72
C PRO A 54 -9.24 2.56 14.20
N GLY A 55 -8.71 1.41 13.78
CA GLY A 55 -8.51 1.10 12.37
C GLY A 55 -7.85 -0.26 12.18
N ILE A 56 -7.46 -0.55 10.95
CA ILE A 56 -6.82 -1.82 10.58
C ILE A 56 -5.47 -2.00 11.28
N ALA A 57 -5.14 -3.25 11.59
CA ALA A 57 -3.81 -3.62 12.07
C ALA A 57 -2.98 -4.14 10.89
N ALA A 58 -1.78 -3.62 10.71
CA ALA A 58 -0.89 -4.05 9.63
C ALA A 58 0.53 -4.29 10.11
N THR A 59 1.23 -5.19 9.42
CA THR A 59 2.62 -5.54 9.74
C THR A 59 3.54 -5.24 8.55
N LEU A 60 4.63 -4.54 8.81
CA LEU A 60 5.75 -4.37 7.90
C LEU A 60 6.95 -5.18 8.41
N VAL A 61 7.45 -6.13 7.62
CA VAL A 61 8.67 -6.88 7.93
C VAL A 61 9.81 -6.32 7.11
N LEU A 62 10.73 -5.60 7.76
CA LEU A 62 11.89 -5.00 7.13
C LEU A 62 13.06 -5.99 7.16
N HIS A 63 13.44 -6.53 6.01
CA HIS A 63 14.59 -7.45 5.89
C HIS A 63 15.90 -6.70 5.72
N ARG A 64 15.87 -5.57 5.00
CA ARG A 64 17.06 -4.77 4.69
C ARG A 64 16.78 -3.28 4.85
N TRP A 65 17.66 -2.58 5.57
CA TRP A 65 17.60 -1.12 5.76
C TRP A 65 17.58 -0.33 4.45
N ARG A 66 18.07 -0.92 3.35
CA ARG A 66 18.04 -0.30 2.03
C ARG A 66 16.62 0.02 1.53
N ALA A 67 15.59 -0.68 2.01
CA ALA A 67 14.20 -0.32 1.70
C ALA A 67 13.85 1.09 2.17
N LEU A 68 14.29 1.47 3.38
CA LEU A 68 14.05 2.82 3.91
C LEU A 68 14.88 3.88 3.19
N THR A 69 16.11 3.54 2.77
CA THR A 69 16.91 4.47 1.96
C THR A 69 16.30 4.69 0.58
N ARG A 70 15.72 3.65 -0.04
CA ARG A 70 14.99 3.76 -1.31
C ARG A 70 13.71 4.57 -1.14
N LEU A 71 12.95 4.35 -0.07
CA LEU A 71 11.80 5.19 0.25
C LEU A 71 12.17 6.68 0.38
N ALA A 72 13.28 6.98 1.07
CA ALA A 72 13.71 8.37 1.26
C ALA A 72 14.22 9.03 -0.04
N SER A 73 14.97 8.29 -0.87
CA SER A 73 15.63 8.82 -2.07
C SER A 73 14.79 8.76 -3.34
N GLN A 74 13.98 7.71 -3.50
CA GLN A 74 13.20 7.39 -4.71
C GLN A 74 11.68 7.45 -4.49
N GLY A 75 11.23 7.69 -3.25
CA GLY A 75 9.81 7.81 -2.92
C GLY A 75 9.08 6.47 -2.82
N ASP A 76 7.77 6.53 -3.04
CA ASP A 76 6.84 5.39 -3.04
C ASP A 76 7.23 4.32 -4.08
N LEU A 77 7.64 4.72 -5.28
CA LEU A 77 8.11 3.79 -6.31
C LEU A 77 9.32 2.97 -5.83
N GLY A 78 10.32 3.62 -5.24
CA GLY A 78 11.50 2.91 -4.71
C GLY A 78 11.17 1.97 -3.55
N PHE A 79 10.12 2.27 -2.77
CA PHE A 79 9.64 1.37 -1.73
C PHE A 79 8.87 0.17 -2.32
N ALA A 80 8.10 0.37 -3.39
CA ALA A 80 7.45 -0.72 -4.12
C ALA A 80 8.48 -1.64 -4.80
N GLU A 81 9.50 -1.10 -5.45
CA GLU A 81 10.59 -1.92 -6.01
C GLU A 81 11.34 -2.69 -4.91
N ALA A 82 11.52 -2.09 -3.72
CA ALA A 82 12.11 -2.78 -2.57
C ALA A 82 11.26 -3.95 -2.08
N TYR A 83 9.93 -3.91 -2.23
CA TYR A 83 9.05 -5.05 -1.97
C TYR A 83 9.30 -6.18 -2.98
N ILE A 84 9.33 -5.82 -4.28
CA ILE A 84 9.58 -6.76 -5.37
C ILE A 84 10.96 -7.43 -5.20
N ASP A 85 11.97 -6.67 -4.80
CA ASP A 85 13.33 -7.16 -4.54
C ASP A 85 13.48 -7.93 -3.21
N GLY A 86 12.41 -8.06 -2.42
CA GLY A 86 12.39 -8.79 -1.15
C GLY A 86 13.10 -8.08 0.02
N ASP A 87 13.31 -6.76 -0.06
CA ASP A 87 13.93 -5.97 1.01
C ASP A 87 13.00 -5.74 2.20
N TRP A 88 11.71 -5.83 1.96
CA TRP A 88 10.68 -5.87 2.98
C TRP A 88 9.51 -6.71 2.47
N SER A 89 8.71 -7.23 3.39
CA SER A 89 7.47 -7.94 3.07
C SER A 89 6.37 -7.61 4.08
N SER A 90 5.17 -8.08 3.81
CA SER A 90 4.04 -8.02 4.73
C SER A 90 3.29 -9.34 4.70
N PRO A 91 2.79 -9.86 5.84
CA PRO A 91 1.87 -10.99 5.83
C PRO A 91 0.52 -10.64 5.18
N ASP A 92 0.15 -9.36 5.18
CA ASP A 92 -1.05 -8.84 4.54
C ASP A 92 -0.74 -7.46 3.92
N LEU A 93 -0.35 -7.49 2.65
CA LEU A 93 0.01 -6.28 1.91
C LEU A 93 -1.20 -5.35 1.76
N ALA A 94 -2.40 -5.90 1.59
CA ALA A 94 -3.62 -5.09 1.43
C ALA A 94 -3.89 -4.28 2.70
N ALA A 95 -3.81 -4.93 3.88
CA ALA A 95 -3.97 -4.25 5.16
C ALA A 95 -2.93 -3.14 5.37
N LEU A 96 -1.67 -3.39 4.99
CA LEU A 96 -0.60 -2.39 5.10
C LEU A 96 -0.83 -1.18 4.18
N LEU A 97 -1.25 -1.41 2.93
CA LEU A 97 -1.56 -0.35 1.98
C LEU A 97 -2.82 0.42 2.40
N GLU A 98 -3.83 -0.26 2.93
CA GLU A 98 -5.03 0.39 3.48
C GLU A 98 -4.67 1.27 4.68
N LEU A 99 -3.86 0.77 5.61
CA LEU A 99 -3.36 1.55 6.74
C LEU A 99 -2.63 2.81 6.25
N ALA A 100 -1.73 2.64 5.27
CA ALA A 100 -1.00 3.76 4.68
C ALA A 100 -1.95 4.79 4.04
N ALA A 101 -2.94 4.34 3.25
CA ALA A 101 -3.91 5.22 2.59
C ALA A 101 -4.82 5.97 3.60
N ARG A 102 -5.24 5.32 4.69
CA ARG A 102 -6.01 5.98 5.77
C ARG A 102 -5.19 7.05 6.50
N ASN A 103 -3.86 6.90 6.55
CA ASN A 103 -2.98 7.84 7.21
C ASN A 103 -2.37 8.90 6.26
N ILE A 104 -2.26 8.63 4.94
CA ILE A 104 -1.66 9.58 3.98
C ILE A 104 -2.47 10.88 3.87
N THR A 105 -3.80 10.79 3.90
CA THR A 105 -4.71 11.95 3.84
C THR A 105 -4.57 12.86 5.07
N LEU A 106 -4.28 12.27 6.22
CA LEU A 106 -4.10 12.98 7.50
C LEU A 106 -2.72 13.62 7.58
N LEU A 107 -1.71 12.90 7.07
CA LEU A 107 -0.36 13.42 6.92
C LEU A 107 -0.33 14.56 5.90
N ASP A 108 -0.99 14.43 4.75
CA ASP A 108 -1.09 15.50 3.75
C ASP A 108 -1.83 16.72 4.29
N ASN A 109 -2.93 16.56 5.02
CA ASN A 109 -3.64 17.70 5.63
C ASN A 109 -2.78 18.44 6.68
N LYS A 110 -1.85 17.76 7.35
CA LYS A 110 -0.92 18.37 8.32
C LYS A 110 0.37 18.90 7.70
N ILE A 111 0.84 18.29 6.62
CA ILE A 111 2.15 18.58 6.00
C ILE A 111 2.01 19.55 4.81
N SER A 112 0.90 19.54 4.08
CA SER A 112 0.64 20.46 2.95
C SER A 112 0.58 21.95 3.35
N GLY A 113 0.42 22.25 4.64
CA GLY A 113 0.52 23.60 5.20
C GLY A 113 1.95 24.13 5.38
N LEU A 114 2.99 23.28 5.27
CA LEU A 114 4.38 23.66 5.53
C LEU A 114 5.07 24.08 4.22
N TRP A 115 5.47 25.36 4.14
CA TRP A 115 6.13 25.98 2.97
C TRP A 115 7.29 25.15 2.36
N PRO A 116 8.20 24.53 3.14
CA PRO A 116 9.31 23.75 2.57
C PRO A 116 8.85 22.48 1.85
N VAL A 117 7.77 21.84 2.31
CA VAL A 117 7.22 20.64 1.65
C VAL A 117 6.52 21.02 0.35
N ARG A 118 5.84 22.18 0.31
CA ARG A 118 5.27 22.71 -0.94
C ARG A 118 6.35 23.01 -1.98
N MET A 119 7.50 23.56 -1.57
CA MET A 119 8.64 23.79 -2.46
C MET A 119 9.26 22.48 -2.96
N LEU A 120 9.45 21.48 -2.07
CA LEU A 120 9.99 20.18 -2.47
C LEU A 120 9.03 19.42 -3.41
N ASN A 121 7.73 19.43 -3.13
CA ASN A 121 6.72 18.82 -4.00
C ASN A 121 6.63 19.54 -5.35
N ARG A 122 6.73 20.88 -5.36
CA ARG A 122 6.78 21.66 -6.60
C ARG A 122 8.05 21.38 -7.39
N ALA A 123 9.21 21.27 -6.74
CA ALA A 123 10.46 20.88 -7.38
C ALA A 123 10.41 19.44 -7.93
N ARG A 124 9.87 18.48 -7.16
CA ARG A 124 9.62 17.11 -7.63
C ARG A 124 8.65 17.07 -8.81
N HIS A 125 7.57 17.86 -8.78
CA HIS A 125 6.64 17.99 -9.91
C HIS A 125 7.30 18.60 -11.15
N LEU A 126 8.14 19.63 -10.97
CA LEU A 126 8.90 20.25 -12.07
C LEU A 126 9.97 19.30 -12.66
N LEU A 127 10.50 18.39 -11.83
CA LEU A 127 11.40 17.31 -12.27
C LEU A 127 10.64 16.11 -12.86
N ARG A 128 9.33 16.00 -12.62
CA ARG A 128 8.41 15.02 -13.23
C ARG A 128 7.94 15.50 -14.61
N THR A 129 8.87 15.96 -15.44
CA THR A 129 8.57 16.15 -16.86
C THR A 129 8.37 14.77 -17.48
N ASN A 130 7.22 14.55 -18.12
CA ASN A 130 6.97 13.38 -18.98
C ASN A 130 7.93 13.45 -20.17
N SER A 131 9.19 13.04 -19.97
CA SER A 131 10.14 12.88 -21.06
C SER A 131 9.78 11.61 -21.83
N LYS A 132 9.78 11.66 -23.16
CA LYS A 132 9.57 10.47 -24.01
C LYS A 132 10.50 9.30 -23.62
N ALA A 133 11.70 9.59 -23.12
CA ALA A 133 12.65 8.59 -22.63
C ALA A 133 12.21 7.94 -21.30
N GLY A 134 11.70 8.72 -20.34
CA GLY A 134 11.12 8.21 -19.10
C GLY A 134 9.82 7.43 -19.33
N SER A 135 8.96 7.93 -20.22
CA SER A 135 7.80 7.18 -20.69
C SER A 135 8.21 5.88 -21.37
N ARG A 136 9.22 5.85 -22.25
CA ARG A 136 9.72 4.61 -22.88
C ARG A 136 10.27 3.61 -21.86
N LYS A 137 10.93 4.06 -20.79
CA LYS A 137 11.41 3.17 -19.72
C LYS A 137 10.26 2.62 -18.87
N ASN A 138 9.24 3.43 -18.58
CA ASN A 138 8.01 2.99 -17.92
C ASN A 138 7.14 2.10 -18.82
N ILE A 139 7.17 2.32 -20.13
CA ILE A 139 6.44 1.57 -21.17
C ILE A 139 7.21 0.30 -21.58
N SER A 140 8.54 0.23 -21.35
CA SER A 140 9.36 -0.95 -21.71
C SER A 140 9.10 -2.20 -20.86
N PHE A 141 8.24 -2.11 -19.83
CA PHE A 141 7.48 -3.25 -19.35
C PHE A 141 6.21 -3.36 -20.19
N HIS A 142 6.36 -3.70 -21.47
CA HIS A 142 5.20 -4.11 -22.25
C HIS A 142 4.73 -5.44 -21.68
N TYR A 143 3.55 -5.40 -21.06
CA TYR A 143 2.79 -6.57 -20.70
C TYR A 143 2.48 -7.36 -21.97
N ASP A 144 3.31 -8.34 -22.30
CA ASP A 144 2.91 -9.53 -23.07
C ASP A 144 1.96 -10.43 -22.24
N LEU A 145 1.15 -9.82 -21.37
CA LEU A 145 0.09 -10.50 -20.65
C LEU A 145 -1.11 -10.50 -21.58
N GLY A 146 -1.22 -11.57 -22.36
CA GLY A 146 -2.41 -11.84 -23.19
C GLY A 146 -3.62 -12.21 -22.34
N ASN A 147 -4.74 -12.49 -23.01
CA ASN A 147 -5.99 -12.86 -22.36
C ASN A 147 -5.83 -14.07 -21.41
N ASP A 148 -4.92 -15.00 -21.70
CA ASP A 148 -4.62 -16.16 -20.86
C ASP A 148 -4.22 -15.76 -19.42
N PHE A 149 -3.50 -14.64 -19.27
CA PHE A 149 -3.14 -14.13 -17.94
C PHE A 149 -4.37 -13.58 -17.20
N TYR A 150 -5.18 -12.77 -17.89
CA TYR A 150 -6.33 -12.08 -17.30
C TYR A 150 -7.47 -13.06 -16.96
N GLN A 151 -7.67 -14.09 -17.79
CA GLN A 151 -8.64 -15.17 -17.55
C GLN A 151 -8.37 -15.93 -16.24
N CYS A 152 -7.16 -15.87 -15.68
CA CYS A 152 -6.86 -16.54 -14.42
C CYS A 152 -7.55 -15.89 -13.20
N TRP A 153 -7.99 -14.64 -13.29
CA TRP A 153 -8.50 -13.89 -12.12
C TRP A 153 -9.59 -12.87 -12.43
N LEU A 154 -9.87 -12.56 -13.70
CA LEU A 154 -11.08 -11.84 -14.11
C LEU A 154 -12.25 -12.81 -14.31
N ASP A 155 -13.45 -12.24 -14.33
CA ASP A 155 -14.64 -12.95 -14.77
C ASP A 155 -14.62 -13.20 -16.28
N SER A 156 -15.56 -14.01 -16.76
CA SER A 156 -15.63 -14.42 -18.18
C SER A 156 -15.76 -13.27 -19.18
N SER A 157 -16.25 -12.10 -18.76
CA SER A 157 -16.34 -10.91 -19.62
C SER A 157 -15.00 -10.22 -19.84
N LEU A 158 -13.95 -10.59 -19.08
CA LEU A 158 -12.63 -9.93 -19.06
C LEU A 158 -12.71 -8.43 -18.76
N THR A 159 -13.71 -8.04 -17.97
CA THR A 159 -13.93 -6.65 -17.60
C THR A 159 -12.90 -6.21 -16.56
N TYR A 160 -11.84 -5.52 -17.00
CA TYR A 160 -10.82 -4.98 -16.10
C TYR A 160 -11.16 -3.58 -15.59
N SER A 161 -12.31 -3.46 -14.93
CA SER A 161 -12.75 -2.24 -14.25
C SER A 161 -13.54 -2.62 -12.99
N SER A 162 -13.81 -1.64 -12.11
CA SER A 162 -14.59 -1.86 -10.89
C SER A 162 -15.96 -2.45 -11.22
N ALA A 163 -16.40 -3.45 -10.47
CA ALA A 163 -17.76 -3.98 -10.50
C ALA A 163 -18.70 -3.17 -9.57
N LEU A 164 -20.01 -3.37 -9.72
CA LEU A 164 -21.04 -2.79 -8.85
C LEU A 164 -21.66 -3.90 -7.99
N TYR A 165 -21.28 -3.95 -6.71
CA TYR A 165 -21.89 -4.84 -5.73
C TYR A 165 -23.08 -4.15 -5.06
N GLU A 166 -24.27 -4.69 -5.26
CA GLU A 166 -25.52 -4.21 -4.67
C GLU A 166 -25.82 -4.92 -3.34
N ASN A 167 -25.35 -6.16 -3.19
CA ASN A 167 -25.63 -7.00 -2.03
C ASN A 167 -24.38 -7.78 -1.58
N SER A 168 -24.35 -8.18 -0.31
CA SER A 168 -23.30 -9.04 0.22
C SER A 168 -23.37 -10.44 -0.40
N GLY A 169 -22.24 -10.97 -0.86
CA GLY A 169 -22.14 -12.33 -1.41
C GLY A 169 -22.49 -12.48 -2.89
N GLN A 170 -22.73 -11.37 -3.61
CA GLN A 170 -22.77 -11.40 -5.08
C GLN A 170 -21.45 -11.91 -5.66
N THR A 171 -21.55 -12.66 -6.77
CA THR A 171 -20.38 -13.07 -7.54
C THR A 171 -19.78 -11.87 -8.27
N LEU A 172 -18.53 -11.99 -8.73
CA LEU A 172 -17.89 -10.94 -9.51
C LEU A 172 -18.62 -10.74 -10.84
N GLU A 173 -19.02 -11.84 -11.47
CA GLU A 173 -19.80 -11.91 -12.70
C GLU A 173 -21.10 -11.11 -12.58
N ASP A 174 -21.91 -11.41 -11.56
CA ASP A 174 -23.18 -10.73 -11.32
C ASP A 174 -22.97 -9.23 -11.06
N ALA A 175 -21.90 -8.89 -10.31
CA ALA A 175 -21.58 -7.50 -10.00
C ALA A 175 -21.09 -6.70 -11.23
N GLN A 176 -20.44 -7.36 -12.20
CA GLN A 176 -20.07 -6.72 -13.47
C GLN A 176 -21.31 -6.51 -14.36
N GLU A 177 -22.24 -7.47 -14.38
CA GLU A 177 -23.51 -7.33 -15.11
C GLU A 177 -24.36 -6.20 -14.51
N ALA A 178 -24.48 -6.15 -13.18
CA ALA A 178 -25.20 -5.08 -12.48
C ALA A 178 -24.62 -3.69 -12.81
N LYS A 179 -23.30 -3.57 -12.92
CA LYS A 179 -22.65 -2.31 -13.35
C LYS A 179 -23.06 -1.92 -14.76
N LEU A 180 -23.06 -2.85 -15.71
CA LEU A 180 -23.44 -2.58 -17.10
C LEU A 180 -24.91 -2.21 -17.20
N ALA A 181 -25.80 -2.93 -16.51
CA ALA A 181 -27.22 -2.58 -16.41
C ALA A 181 -27.39 -1.16 -15.86
N ARG A 182 -26.65 -0.81 -14.81
CA ARG A 182 -26.68 0.54 -14.23
C ARG A 182 -26.21 1.62 -15.20
N ILE A 183 -25.19 1.36 -16.01
CA ILE A 183 -24.74 2.29 -17.05
C ILE A 183 -25.85 2.49 -18.09
N VAL A 184 -26.51 1.42 -18.54
CA VAL A 184 -27.62 1.50 -19.50
C VAL A 184 -28.79 2.30 -18.94
N GLU A 185 -29.16 2.07 -17.68
CA GLU A 185 -30.19 2.87 -17.00
C GLU A 185 -29.83 4.36 -16.95
N LEU A 186 -28.58 4.68 -16.60
CA LEU A 186 -28.11 6.06 -16.50
C LEU A 186 -28.07 6.76 -17.87
N LEU A 187 -27.89 6.02 -18.95
CA LEU A 187 -27.96 6.55 -20.32
C LEU A 187 -29.39 6.89 -20.76
N ASP A 188 -30.43 6.37 -20.08
CA ASP A 188 -31.87 6.57 -20.40
C ASP A 188 -32.18 6.42 -21.90
N LEU A 189 -31.62 5.38 -22.52
CA LEU A 189 -31.76 5.14 -23.97
C LEU A 189 -33.21 4.80 -24.31
N ARG A 190 -33.78 5.44 -25.33
CA ARG A 190 -35.17 5.25 -25.76
C ARG A 190 -35.31 4.45 -27.06
N GLY A 191 -34.18 4.09 -27.65
CA GLY A 191 -34.08 3.34 -28.89
C GLY A 191 -33.88 4.27 -30.09
N GLY A 192 -32.86 3.97 -30.89
CA GLY A 192 -32.50 4.74 -32.09
C GLY A 192 -31.31 5.68 -31.91
N GLU A 193 -30.78 5.82 -30.68
CA GLU A 193 -29.54 6.53 -30.42
C GLU A 193 -28.30 5.71 -30.84
N ASN A 194 -27.22 6.39 -31.21
CA ASN A 194 -25.90 5.78 -31.39
C ASN A 194 -25.06 6.01 -30.14
N VAL A 195 -24.46 4.95 -29.60
CA VAL A 195 -23.63 5.03 -28.39
C VAL A 195 -22.15 4.98 -28.76
N LEU A 196 -21.35 5.88 -28.17
CA LEU A 196 -19.90 5.88 -28.27
C LEU A 196 -19.30 5.43 -26.94
N GLU A 197 -18.59 4.32 -26.95
CA GLU A 197 -17.72 3.87 -25.86
C GLU A 197 -16.28 4.32 -26.14
N ILE A 198 -15.64 4.98 -25.18
CA ILE A 198 -14.24 5.39 -25.26
C ILE A 198 -13.50 4.58 -24.20
N GLY A 199 -12.58 3.71 -24.64
CA GLY A 199 -11.75 2.86 -23.78
C GLY A 199 -10.84 3.65 -22.84
#